data_AF-A0A2T0XYY8-F1
#
_entry.id   AF-A0A2T0XYY8-F1
#
_cell.length_a   1.000
_cell.length_b   1.000
_cell.length_c   1.000
_cell.angle_alpha   90.00
_cell.angle_beta   90.00
_cell.angle_gamma   90.00
#
_symmetry.space_group_name_H-M   'P 1'
#
loop_
_entity.id
_entity.type
_entity.pdbx_description
1 polymer ?
#
loop_
_entity_poly.entity_id
_entity_poly.type
_entity_poly.pdbx_seq_one_letter_code
_entity_poly.pdbx_strand_id
1 'polypeptide(L)'
;MSDERTLFPITMRGYDRAAVENQISRLEQAVEEARRNVESTDARAMQLSSELAEAHRQLRENDKPSYAGLGARAERLLRSADEQAAEVLTQANQQASDVMARAKLSAGQVRQRAETEASELLSSARREAEEIRSTTRSEAEGVLQGAQRRAEELVGSAERESALIMSTLTTEESERRASLEREIGTMRSTAEREVTEARVTTDREVAQLRAEAAAESAALREEAERESNDLLERTRTEAARIVAEAKHQAAEAANAVTTELEDLRERARRALSDAELEAAQIRERVENEAAERHEVARAETERLVAAAEEHAAEAEKRVAVALQQADQVRTESDAYIKELVADARRTADSIVAEARTFADQTVSDAQAEAEQSRTTAERQLEDLTRRHDSINSYLEELRGLLGTEKAADAIPVATVDAPSGRSGGTASAEPRSAASSESPQPASPLDQTPAQRARAASAQSAEEGTSPTDETATTRA
;
A
#
# COMPACT_ATOMS: atom_id res chain seq x y z
N MET A 1 -200.62 69.52 75.53
CA MET A 1 -201.66 68.51 75.77
C MET A 1 -201.23 67.23 75.06
N SER A 2 -200.89 66.15 75.75
CA SER A 2 -200.85 66.01 77.21
C SER A 2 -199.80 64.99 77.64
N ASP A 3 -199.06 65.33 78.69
CA ASP A 3 -198.63 64.36 79.69
C ASP A 3 -198.51 65.13 81.01
N GLU A 4 -199.28 64.73 82.02
CA GLU A 4 -199.71 65.64 83.10
C GLU A 4 -198.77 65.60 84.31
N ARG A 5 -198.29 66.77 84.76
CA ARG A 5 -197.47 66.89 85.98
C ARG A 5 -197.87 68.13 86.77
N THR A 6 -198.15 67.94 88.06
CA THR A 6 -198.40 69.02 89.03
C THR A 6 -197.16 69.93 89.11
N LEU A 7 -197.29 71.19 88.68
CA LEU A 7 -196.14 72.10 88.49
C LEU A 7 -195.34 72.39 89.77
N PHE A 8 -195.96 72.30 90.95
CA PHE A 8 -195.35 72.64 92.23
C PHE A 8 -195.63 71.52 93.25
N PRO A 9 -194.61 70.97 93.94
CA PRO A 9 -194.84 70.00 94.99
C PRO A 9 -195.50 70.67 96.20
N ILE A 10 -196.39 69.94 96.87
CA ILE A 10 -197.18 70.44 98.00
C ILE A 10 -196.59 69.89 99.31
N THR A 11 -196.23 70.79 100.21
CA THR A 11 -195.92 70.47 101.61
C THR A 11 -197.15 70.76 102.49
N MET A 12 -197.12 70.39 103.77
CA MET A 12 -198.24 70.58 104.71
C MET A 12 -198.69 72.05 104.75
N ARG A 13 -199.76 72.36 103.99
CA ARG A 13 -200.39 73.69 103.80
C ARG A 13 -199.63 74.70 102.91
N GLY A 14 -198.87 74.27 101.91
CA GLY A 14 -198.34 75.19 100.89
C GLY A 14 -197.65 74.54 99.69
N TYR A 15 -197.62 75.25 98.55
CA TYR A 15 -196.74 74.92 97.42
C TYR A 15 -195.28 75.27 97.77
N ASP A 16 -194.33 74.46 97.29
CA ASP A 16 -192.91 74.77 97.42
C ASP A 16 -192.53 76.03 96.62
N ARG A 17 -192.05 77.03 97.35
CA ARG A 17 -191.56 78.30 96.80
C ARG A 17 -190.42 78.09 95.81
N ALA A 18 -189.50 77.16 96.06
CA ALA A 18 -188.33 76.95 95.19
C ALA A 18 -188.73 76.45 93.79
N ALA A 19 -189.79 75.62 93.70
CA ALA A 19 -190.35 75.20 92.42
C ALA A 19 -191.03 76.37 91.66
N VAL A 20 -191.70 77.28 92.37
CA VAL A 20 -192.33 78.47 91.78
C VAL A 20 -191.28 79.45 91.23
N GLU A 21 -190.25 79.77 92.02
CA GLU A 21 -189.21 80.74 91.62
C GLU A 21 -188.42 80.25 90.38
N ASN A 22 -188.12 78.94 90.29
CA ASN A 22 -187.52 78.33 89.09
C ASN A 22 -188.43 78.44 87.84
N GLN A 23 -189.74 78.22 88.01
CA GLN A 23 -190.67 78.26 86.87
C GLN A 23 -190.97 79.69 86.41
N ILE A 24 -190.92 80.69 87.31
CA ILE A 24 -190.95 82.12 86.95
C ILE A 24 -189.72 82.45 86.11
N SER A 25 -188.51 82.11 86.58
CA SER A 25 -187.27 82.42 85.84
C SER A 25 -187.23 81.76 84.45
N ARG A 26 -187.77 80.53 84.31
CA ARG A 26 -187.95 79.88 83.00
C ARG A 26 -188.94 80.63 82.08
N LEU A 27 -190.00 81.22 82.62
CA LEU A 27 -190.95 82.04 81.85
C LEU A 27 -190.33 83.38 81.44
N GLU A 28 -189.52 84.01 82.30
CA GLU A 28 -188.77 85.23 81.98
C GLU A 28 -187.80 84.99 80.81
N GLN A 29 -187.04 83.88 80.83
CA GLN A 29 -186.18 83.47 79.72
C GLN A 29 -186.95 83.28 78.41
N ALA A 30 -188.12 82.63 78.45
CA ALA A 30 -188.96 82.45 77.27
C ALA A 30 -189.50 83.78 76.70
N VAL A 31 -189.73 84.80 77.55
CA VAL A 31 -190.13 86.14 77.11
C VAL A 31 -188.96 86.92 76.50
N GLU A 32 -187.73 86.78 77.01
CA GLU A 32 -186.54 87.35 76.35
C GLU A 32 -186.30 86.73 74.96
N GLU A 33 -186.39 85.40 74.87
CA GLU A 33 -186.17 84.65 73.63
C GLU A 33 -187.22 85.00 72.56
N ALA A 34 -188.48 85.15 72.96
CA ALA A 34 -189.53 85.66 72.08
C ALA A 34 -189.24 87.06 71.53
N ARG A 35 -188.69 87.98 72.34
CA ARG A 35 -188.35 89.35 71.91
C ARG A 35 -187.22 89.38 70.88
N ARG A 36 -186.13 88.63 71.12
CA ARG A 36 -185.00 88.54 70.17
C ARG A 36 -185.42 88.02 68.79
N ASN A 37 -186.40 87.12 68.75
CA ASN A 37 -186.95 86.61 67.49
C ASN A 37 -187.65 87.71 66.68
N VAL A 38 -188.42 88.61 67.31
CA VAL A 38 -189.12 89.73 66.63
C VAL A 38 -188.12 90.73 66.03
N GLU A 39 -187.09 91.12 66.77
CA GLU A 39 -186.02 92.00 66.27
C GLU A 39 -185.33 91.40 65.03
N SER A 40 -185.12 90.07 65.03
CA SER A 40 -184.52 89.36 63.90
C SER A 40 -185.39 89.36 62.63
N THR A 41 -186.71 89.53 62.75
CA THR A 41 -187.64 89.57 61.61
C THR A 41 -187.77 90.97 61.01
N ASP A 42 -187.81 92.01 61.84
CA ASP A 42 -187.90 93.40 61.35
C ASP A 42 -186.63 93.81 60.58
N ALA A 43 -185.45 93.38 61.04
CA ALA A 43 -184.19 93.60 60.32
C ALA A 43 -184.21 93.02 58.89
N ARG A 44 -184.80 91.83 58.70
CA ARG A 44 -184.94 91.19 57.38
C ARG A 44 -185.98 91.89 56.50
N ALA A 45 -187.05 92.43 57.09
CA ALA A 45 -188.04 93.21 56.35
C ALA A 45 -187.45 94.51 55.77
N MET A 46 -186.58 95.19 56.53
CA MET A 46 -185.87 96.38 56.03
C MET A 46 -184.93 96.03 54.87
N GLN A 47 -184.14 94.96 54.98
CA GLN A 47 -183.14 94.58 53.98
C GLN A 47 -183.74 94.31 52.59
N LEU A 48 -184.87 93.57 52.54
CA LEU A 48 -185.61 93.33 51.30
C LEU A 48 -186.18 94.62 50.67
N SER A 49 -186.50 95.63 51.48
CA SER A 49 -187.03 96.91 50.97
C SER A 49 -185.98 97.74 50.21
N SER A 50 -184.71 97.65 50.62
CA SER A 50 -183.59 98.31 49.92
C SER A 50 -183.32 97.70 48.54
N GLU A 51 -183.30 96.38 48.43
CA GLU A 51 -183.07 95.67 47.16
C GLU A 51 -184.14 96.03 46.11
N LEU A 52 -185.40 96.12 46.55
CA LEU A 52 -186.55 96.52 45.74
C LEU A 52 -186.47 98.00 45.27
N ALA A 53 -185.80 98.87 46.04
CA ALA A 53 -185.58 100.26 45.65
C ALA A 53 -184.46 100.41 44.60
N GLU A 54 -183.40 99.59 44.67
CA GLU A 54 -182.31 99.61 43.68
C GLU A 54 -182.75 99.05 42.32
N ALA A 55 -183.52 97.97 42.28
CA ALA A 55 -184.09 97.41 41.05
C ALA A 55 -184.94 98.45 40.27
N HIS A 56 -185.75 99.23 40.98
CA HIS A 56 -186.53 100.34 40.41
C HIS A 56 -185.68 101.55 39.94
N ARG A 57 -184.37 101.56 40.21
CA ARG A 57 -183.44 102.58 39.68
C ARG A 57 -182.90 102.15 38.32
N GLN A 58 -182.40 100.93 38.23
CA GLN A 58 -181.82 100.35 37.00
C GLN A 58 -182.83 100.35 35.83
N LEU A 59 -184.10 100.02 36.09
CA LEU A 59 -185.15 100.06 35.06
C LEU A 59 -185.33 101.45 34.43
N ARG A 60 -185.26 102.52 35.24
CA ARG A 60 -185.47 103.91 34.76
C ARG A 60 -184.33 104.45 33.89
N GLU A 61 -183.16 103.81 33.88
CA GLU A 61 -182.04 104.20 33.03
C GLU A 61 -182.14 103.62 31.61
N ASN A 62 -182.92 102.54 31.41
CA ASN A 62 -183.19 101.98 30.07
C ASN A 62 -184.22 102.79 29.26
N ASP A 63 -185.25 103.34 29.91
CA ASP A 63 -186.44 103.89 29.22
C ASP A 63 -186.23 105.24 28.50
N LYS A 64 -185.07 105.89 28.62
CA LYS A 64 -184.79 107.22 28.01
C LYS A 64 -183.40 107.35 27.39
N PRO A 65 -183.20 106.92 26.12
CA PRO A 65 -181.92 107.06 25.43
C PRO A 65 -181.58 108.51 25.07
N SER A 66 -180.28 108.84 25.12
CA SER A 66 -179.73 110.17 24.79
C SER A 66 -178.43 110.04 23.98
N TYR A 67 -178.15 111.01 23.10
CA TYR A 67 -177.04 110.99 22.14
C TYR A 67 -175.65 110.80 22.78
N ALA A 68 -175.45 111.24 24.03
CA ALA A 68 -174.20 111.01 24.76
C ALA A 68 -173.85 109.51 24.92
N GLY A 69 -174.87 108.64 24.98
CA GLY A 69 -174.70 107.20 25.09
C GLY A 69 -174.06 106.54 23.86
N LEU A 70 -174.14 107.17 22.67
CA LEU A 70 -173.56 106.63 21.44
C LEU A 70 -172.03 106.77 21.42
N GLY A 71 -171.48 107.91 21.85
CA GLY A 71 -170.03 108.09 22.00
C GLY A 71 -169.44 107.07 22.98
N ALA A 72 -170.06 106.93 24.15
CA ALA A 72 -169.70 105.92 25.14
C ALA A 72 -169.87 104.47 24.62
N ARG A 73 -170.71 104.22 23.61
CA ARG A 73 -170.84 102.89 22.97
C ARG A 73 -169.76 102.66 21.92
N ALA A 74 -169.35 103.69 21.18
CA ALA A 74 -168.24 103.62 20.23
C ALA A 74 -166.88 103.46 20.94
N GLU A 75 -166.65 104.18 22.05
CA GLU A 75 -165.44 104.00 22.87
C GLU A 75 -165.40 102.59 23.49
N ARG A 76 -166.53 102.08 24.00
CA ARG A 76 -166.61 100.69 24.48
C ARG A 76 -166.37 99.66 23.36
N LEU A 77 -166.86 99.90 22.15
CA LEU A 77 -166.60 99.02 21.00
C LEU A 77 -165.11 99.02 20.64
N LEU A 78 -164.49 100.19 20.50
CA LEU A 78 -163.06 100.31 20.18
C LEU A 78 -162.18 99.74 21.28
N ARG A 79 -162.46 100.03 22.56
CA ARG A 79 -161.78 99.41 23.70
C ARG A 79 -161.94 97.88 23.66
N SER A 80 -163.13 97.35 23.43
CA SER A 80 -163.33 95.89 23.34
C SER A 80 -162.63 95.27 22.12
N ALA A 81 -162.48 96.00 21.01
CA ALA A 81 -161.79 95.53 19.82
C ALA A 81 -160.26 95.57 19.97
N ASP A 82 -159.73 96.55 20.71
CA ASP A 82 -158.31 96.68 21.03
C ASP A 82 -157.91 95.68 22.15
N GLU A 83 -158.79 95.45 23.13
CA GLU A 83 -158.68 94.37 24.12
C GLU A 83 -158.73 93.00 23.42
N GLN A 84 -159.64 92.77 22.47
CA GLN A 84 -159.67 91.55 21.65
C GLN A 84 -158.44 91.42 20.73
N ALA A 85 -157.93 92.52 20.17
CA ALA A 85 -156.70 92.48 19.37
C ALA A 85 -155.48 92.14 20.23
N ALA A 86 -155.39 92.68 21.45
CA ALA A 86 -154.36 92.34 22.43
C ALA A 86 -154.50 90.89 22.92
N GLU A 87 -155.72 90.39 23.12
CA GLU A 87 -156.00 88.99 23.46
C GLU A 87 -155.58 88.05 22.31
N VAL A 88 -155.96 88.36 21.06
CA VAL A 88 -155.54 87.57 19.88
C VAL A 88 -154.03 87.64 19.67
N LEU A 89 -153.38 88.80 19.86
CA LEU A 89 -151.93 88.92 19.75
C LEU A 89 -151.18 88.18 20.88
N THR A 90 -151.67 88.22 22.12
CA THR A 90 -151.06 87.46 23.23
C THR A 90 -151.29 85.95 23.04
N GLN A 91 -152.49 85.53 22.64
CA GLN A 91 -152.79 84.14 22.27
C GLN A 91 -151.93 83.65 21.10
N ALA A 92 -151.76 84.44 20.03
CA ALA A 92 -150.91 84.08 18.89
C ALA A 92 -149.43 83.99 19.26
N ASN A 93 -148.92 84.91 20.09
CA ASN A 93 -147.55 84.82 20.61
C ASN A 93 -147.36 83.62 21.53
N GLN A 94 -148.35 83.28 22.36
CA GLN A 94 -148.32 82.07 23.19
C GLN A 94 -148.34 80.80 22.32
N GLN A 95 -149.21 80.73 21.31
CA GLN A 95 -149.25 79.61 20.36
C GLN A 95 -147.94 79.48 19.57
N ALA A 96 -147.34 80.59 19.13
CA ALA A 96 -146.04 80.58 18.46
C ALA A 96 -144.92 80.10 19.39
N SER A 97 -144.93 80.52 20.67
CA SER A 97 -144.01 80.04 21.70
C SER A 97 -144.17 78.54 21.95
N ASP A 98 -145.40 78.05 22.09
CA ASP A 98 -145.73 76.63 22.28
C ASP A 98 -145.30 75.78 21.09
N VAL A 99 -145.56 76.23 19.85
CA VAL A 99 -145.11 75.56 18.63
C VAL A 99 -143.59 75.53 18.56
N MET A 100 -142.90 76.63 18.89
CA MET A 100 -141.44 76.70 18.93
C MET A 100 -140.84 75.83 20.04
N ALA A 101 -141.49 75.72 21.20
CA ALA A 101 -141.08 74.83 22.28
C ALA A 101 -141.24 73.36 21.89
N ARG A 102 -142.38 72.98 21.29
CA ARG A 102 -142.63 71.63 20.75
C ARG A 102 -141.67 71.28 19.61
N ALA A 103 -141.39 72.22 18.71
CA ALA A 103 -140.43 72.05 17.62
C ALA A 103 -139.00 71.86 18.14
N LYS A 104 -138.55 72.67 19.11
CA LYS A 104 -137.25 72.51 19.77
C LYS A 104 -137.13 71.18 20.52
N LEU A 105 -138.18 70.76 21.23
CA LEU A 105 -138.22 69.47 21.91
C LEU A 105 -138.15 68.30 20.92
N SER A 106 -138.94 68.35 19.84
CA SER A 106 -138.94 67.34 18.78
C SER A 106 -137.58 67.26 18.07
N ALA A 107 -136.99 68.40 17.68
CA ALA A 107 -135.66 68.45 17.08
C ALA A 107 -134.57 67.93 18.05
N GLY A 108 -134.68 68.23 19.35
CA GLY A 108 -133.81 67.68 20.38
C GLY A 108 -133.93 66.16 20.51
N GLN A 109 -135.15 65.62 20.51
CA GLN A 109 -135.39 64.17 20.55
C GLN A 109 -134.89 63.46 19.29
N VAL A 110 -135.11 64.02 18.10
CA VAL A 110 -134.59 63.48 16.84
C VAL A 110 -133.06 63.50 16.83
N ARG A 111 -132.44 64.60 17.26
CA ARG A 111 -130.98 64.70 17.34
C ARG A 111 -130.40 63.71 18.36
N GLN A 112 -130.99 63.57 19.55
CA GLN A 112 -130.54 62.62 20.57
C GLN A 112 -130.69 61.16 20.10
N ARG A 113 -131.75 60.82 19.35
CA ARG A 113 -131.90 59.51 18.72
C ARG A 113 -130.80 59.26 17.70
N ALA A 114 -130.57 60.20 16.78
CA ALA A 114 -129.51 60.08 15.76
C ALA A 114 -128.10 60.03 16.37
N GLU A 115 -127.83 60.80 17.44
CA GLU A 115 -126.59 60.74 18.22
C GLU A 115 -126.39 59.36 18.87
N THR A 116 -127.46 58.77 19.40
CA THR A 116 -127.44 57.44 20.02
C THR A 116 -127.23 56.35 18.97
N GLU A 117 -128.04 56.34 17.90
CA GLU A 117 -127.96 55.41 16.77
C GLU A 117 -126.58 55.45 16.09
N ALA A 118 -126.04 56.65 15.84
CA ALA A 118 -124.68 56.80 15.30
C ALA A 118 -123.62 56.28 16.27
N SER A 119 -123.79 56.44 17.60
CA SER A 119 -122.86 55.89 18.59
C SER A 119 -122.93 54.36 18.67
N GLU A 120 -124.12 53.77 18.53
CA GLU A 120 -124.35 52.32 18.51
C GLU A 120 -123.73 51.71 17.24
N LEU A 121 -124.03 52.26 16.05
CA LEU A 121 -123.45 51.85 14.78
C LEU A 121 -121.92 51.93 14.78
N LEU A 122 -121.35 53.05 15.27
CA LEU A 122 -119.89 53.19 15.42
C LEU A 122 -119.30 52.21 16.44
N SER A 123 -120.06 51.80 17.46
CA SER A 123 -119.61 50.78 18.42
C SER A 123 -119.64 49.37 17.83
N SER A 124 -120.65 49.05 17.00
CA SER A 124 -120.77 47.75 16.33
C SER A 124 -119.67 47.60 15.28
N ALA A 125 -119.55 48.56 14.36
CA ALA A 125 -118.52 48.56 13.33
C ALA A 125 -117.09 48.50 13.90
N ARG A 126 -116.83 49.10 15.08
CA ARG A 126 -115.55 48.98 15.78
C ARG A 126 -115.30 47.60 16.39
N ARG A 127 -116.35 46.94 16.93
CA ARG A 127 -116.27 45.56 17.44
C ARG A 127 -116.03 44.58 16.30
N GLU A 128 -116.84 44.65 15.25
CA GLU A 128 -116.70 43.85 14.02
C GLU A 128 -115.29 44.03 13.42
N ALA A 129 -114.80 45.26 13.32
CA ALA A 129 -113.45 45.53 12.79
C ALA A 129 -112.31 45.09 13.73
N GLU A 130 -112.53 44.90 15.03
CA GLU A 130 -111.54 44.28 15.94
C GLU A 130 -111.62 42.75 15.87
N GLU A 131 -112.83 42.19 15.82
CA GLU A 131 -113.05 40.75 15.64
C GLU A 131 -112.40 40.25 14.35
N ILE A 132 -112.68 40.88 13.20
CA ILE A 132 -112.07 40.56 11.91
C ILE A 132 -110.54 40.69 11.96
N ARG A 133 -109.99 41.70 12.63
CA ARG A 133 -108.53 41.85 12.82
C ARG A 133 -107.95 40.77 13.72
N SER A 134 -108.67 40.34 14.75
CA SER A 134 -108.23 39.31 15.69
C SER A 134 -108.28 37.91 15.08
N THR A 135 -109.34 37.57 14.33
CA THR A 135 -109.45 36.30 13.61
C THR A 135 -108.41 36.23 12.50
N THR A 136 -108.33 37.24 11.63
CA THR A 136 -107.35 37.29 10.52
C THR A 136 -105.91 37.21 11.05
N ARG A 137 -105.60 37.84 12.19
CA ARG A 137 -104.28 37.71 12.84
C ARG A 137 -104.04 36.28 13.31
N SER A 138 -104.98 35.68 14.04
CA SER A 138 -104.86 34.29 14.54
C SER A 138 -104.72 33.27 13.41
N GLU A 139 -105.42 33.47 12.29
CA GLU A 139 -105.31 32.64 11.09
C GLU A 139 -103.93 32.81 10.42
N ALA A 140 -103.46 34.05 10.25
CA ALA A 140 -102.14 34.33 9.69
C ALA A 140 -101.00 33.76 10.56
N GLU A 141 -101.08 33.92 11.89
CA GLU A 141 -100.13 33.32 12.83
C GLU A 141 -100.16 31.78 12.79
N GLY A 142 -101.35 31.18 12.71
CA GLY A 142 -101.52 29.74 12.54
C GLY A 142 -100.93 29.20 11.22
N VAL A 143 -101.12 29.93 10.11
CA VAL A 143 -100.53 29.61 8.80
C VAL A 143 -99.01 29.75 8.83
N LEU A 144 -98.47 30.80 9.44
CA LEU A 144 -97.02 31.00 9.59
C LEU A 144 -96.38 29.91 10.45
N GLN A 145 -96.96 29.56 11.61
CA GLN A 145 -96.49 28.45 12.45
C GLN A 145 -96.66 27.09 11.76
N GLY A 146 -97.66 26.93 10.89
CA GLY A 146 -97.83 25.74 10.06
C GLY A 146 -96.78 25.63 8.95
N ALA A 147 -96.42 26.75 8.30
CA ALA A 147 -95.36 26.81 7.30
C ALA A 147 -93.97 26.60 7.92
N GLN A 148 -93.70 27.22 9.07
CA GLN A 148 -92.44 27.08 9.80
C GLN A 148 -92.19 25.62 10.21
N ARG A 149 -93.16 24.96 10.87
CA ARG A 149 -93.00 23.55 11.27
C ARG A 149 -92.77 22.62 10.08
N ARG A 150 -93.46 22.84 8.95
CA ARG A 150 -93.20 22.07 7.71
C ARG A 150 -91.79 22.33 7.16
N ALA A 151 -91.28 23.56 7.24
CA ALA A 151 -89.92 23.86 6.83
C ALA A 151 -88.89 23.19 7.75
N GLU A 152 -89.10 23.21 9.07
CA GLU A 152 -88.26 22.52 10.07
C GLU A 152 -88.30 20.98 9.89
N GLU A 153 -89.48 20.41 9.63
CA GLU A 153 -89.67 18.99 9.30
C GLU A 153 -88.92 18.59 8.02
N LEU A 154 -89.05 19.41 6.95
CA LEU A 154 -88.37 19.18 5.66
C LEU A 154 -86.85 19.31 5.78
N VAL A 155 -86.35 20.39 6.37
CA VAL A 155 -84.91 20.60 6.60
C VAL A 155 -84.34 19.47 7.45
N GLY A 156 -84.97 19.15 8.59
CA GLY A 156 -84.54 18.04 9.44
C GLY A 156 -84.61 16.68 8.73
N SER A 157 -85.52 16.49 7.78
CA SER A 157 -85.56 15.25 6.96
C SER A 157 -84.38 15.18 5.99
N ALA A 158 -84.08 16.27 5.28
CA ALA A 158 -82.95 16.37 4.36
C ALA A 158 -81.59 16.29 5.09
N GLU A 159 -81.48 16.84 6.31
CA GLU A 159 -80.30 16.69 7.16
C GLU A 159 -80.08 15.23 7.58
N ARG A 160 -81.14 14.51 7.96
CA ARG A 160 -81.06 13.07 8.30
C ARG A 160 -80.73 12.21 7.08
N GLU A 161 -81.29 12.51 5.92
CA GLU A 161 -80.99 11.82 4.66
C GLU A 161 -79.54 12.07 4.22
N SER A 162 -79.08 13.33 4.28
CA SER A 162 -77.68 13.70 4.02
C SER A 162 -76.71 13.00 4.97
N ALA A 163 -77.01 12.99 6.28
CA ALA A 163 -76.21 12.27 7.27
C ALA A 163 -76.16 10.75 7.01
N LEU A 164 -77.28 10.15 6.59
CA LEU A 164 -77.34 8.74 6.19
C LEU A 164 -76.46 8.49 4.96
N ILE A 165 -76.62 9.26 3.89
CA ILE A 165 -75.84 9.15 2.64
C ILE A 165 -74.34 9.32 2.92
N MET A 166 -73.95 10.27 3.77
CA MET A 166 -72.56 10.44 4.19
C MET A 166 -72.06 9.23 4.99
N SER A 167 -72.86 8.68 5.91
CA SER A 167 -72.47 7.49 6.68
C SER A 167 -72.28 6.25 5.79
N THR A 168 -73.16 6.01 4.82
CA THR A 168 -73.03 4.91 3.86
C THR A 168 -71.82 5.13 2.95
N LEU A 169 -71.61 6.36 2.45
CA LEU A 169 -70.45 6.69 1.61
C LEU A 169 -69.12 6.49 2.35
N THR A 170 -69.00 6.91 3.62
CA THR A 170 -67.80 6.66 4.42
C THR A 170 -67.58 5.18 4.73
N THR A 171 -68.66 4.40 4.84
CA THR A 171 -68.59 2.94 5.02
C THR A 171 -68.08 2.29 3.73
N GLU A 172 -68.72 2.55 2.59
CA GLU A 172 -68.28 2.08 1.26
C GLU A 172 -66.82 2.48 0.95
N GLU A 173 -66.41 3.71 1.29
CA GLU A 173 -65.04 4.16 1.12
C GLU A 173 -64.07 3.34 1.98
N SER A 174 -64.41 3.07 3.24
CA SER A 174 -63.59 2.23 4.12
C SER A 174 -63.49 0.78 3.62
N GLU A 175 -64.60 0.21 3.13
CA GLU A 175 -64.63 -1.16 2.58
C GLU A 175 -63.83 -1.27 1.28
N ARG A 176 -63.97 -0.29 0.37
CA ARG A 176 -63.19 -0.24 -0.88
C ARG A 176 -61.70 -0.07 -0.60
N ARG A 177 -61.32 0.82 0.32
CA ARG A 177 -59.92 0.97 0.77
C ARG A 177 -59.38 -0.33 1.36
N ALA A 178 -60.14 -0.99 2.25
CA ALA A 178 -59.75 -2.27 2.85
C ALA A 178 -59.74 -3.43 1.85
N SER A 179 -60.49 -3.38 0.74
CA SER A 179 -60.35 -4.35 -0.37
C SER A 179 -59.06 -4.10 -1.15
N LEU A 180 -58.85 -2.87 -1.62
CA LEU A 180 -57.65 -2.48 -2.37
C LEU A 180 -56.35 -2.71 -1.58
N GLU A 181 -56.34 -2.47 -0.27
CA GLU A 181 -55.18 -2.74 0.58
C GLU A 181 -54.88 -4.25 0.68
N ARG A 182 -55.90 -5.10 0.76
CA ARG A 182 -55.75 -6.56 0.71
C ARG A 182 -55.28 -7.05 -0.67
N GLU A 183 -55.83 -6.50 -1.74
CA GLU A 183 -55.47 -6.81 -3.13
C GLU A 183 -54.02 -6.38 -3.45
N ILE A 184 -53.60 -5.20 -3.00
CA ILE A 184 -52.21 -4.74 -3.09
C ILE A 184 -51.31 -5.64 -2.23
N GLY A 185 -51.76 -6.04 -1.04
CA GLY A 185 -51.04 -6.99 -0.18
C GLY A 185 -50.83 -8.36 -0.83
N THR A 186 -51.84 -8.93 -1.49
CA THR A 186 -51.70 -10.21 -2.20
C THR A 186 -50.83 -10.08 -3.45
N MET A 187 -51.05 -9.07 -4.30
CA MET A 187 -50.22 -8.81 -5.48
C MET A 187 -48.75 -8.57 -5.12
N ARG A 188 -48.49 -7.86 -4.01
CA ARG A 188 -47.14 -7.67 -3.50
C ARG A 188 -46.54 -8.99 -3.02
N SER A 189 -47.30 -9.79 -2.27
CA SER A 189 -46.82 -11.09 -1.78
C SER A 189 -46.55 -12.08 -2.92
N THR A 190 -47.34 -12.09 -4.00
CA THR A 190 -47.06 -12.92 -5.18
C THR A 190 -45.82 -12.43 -5.92
N ALA A 191 -45.68 -11.12 -6.14
CA ALA A 191 -44.50 -10.54 -6.78
C ALA A 191 -43.20 -10.76 -5.97
N GLU A 192 -43.24 -10.61 -4.65
CA GLU A 192 -42.09 -10.89 -3.77
C GLU A 192 -41.72 -12.39 -3.80
N ARG A 193 -42.72 -13.29 -3.90
CA ARG A 193 -42.49 -14.74 -4.09
C ARG A 193 -41.89 -15.05 -5.46
N GLU A 194 -42.44 -14.49 -6.53
CA GLU A 194 -42.00 -14.70 -7.92
C GLU A 194 -40.58 -14.16 -8.15
N VAL A 195 -40.25 -12.97 -7.61
CA VAL A 195 -38.88 -12.43 -7.66
C VAL A 195 -37.90 -13.30 -6.86
N THR A 196 -38.33 -13.89 -5.74
CA THR A 196 -37.50 -14.80 -4.96
C THR A 196 -37.30 -16.14 -5.68
N GLU A 197 -38.37 -16.68 -6.28
CA GLU A 197 -38.35 -17.92 -7.06
C GLU A 197 -37.44 -17.78 -8.29
N ALA A 198 -37.60 -16.69 -9.07
CA ALA A 198 -36.77 -16.38 -10.23
C ALA A 198 -35.30 -16.14 -9.88
N ARG A 199 -34.99 -15.47 -8.75
CA ARG A 199 -33.61 -15.36 -8.27
C ARG A 199 -33.01 -16.73 -7.98
N VAL A 200 -33.74 -17.56 -7.24
CA VAL A 200 -33.28 -18.91 -6.85
C VAL A 200 -33.16 -19.87 -8.04
N THR A 201 -33.92 -19.69 -9.13
CA THR A 201 -33.66 -20.42 -10.39
C THR A 201 -32.40 -19.88 -11.08
N THR A 202 -32.26 -18.56 -11.25
CA THR A 202 -31.06 -17.99 -11.90
C THR A 202 -29.76 -18.28 -11.14
N ASP A 203 -29.78 -18.29 -9.80
CA ASP A 203 -28.61 -18.66 -8.99
C ASP A 203 -28.22 -20.13 -9.19
N ARG A 204 -29.19 -21.03 -9.37
CA ARG A 204 -28.96 -22.45 -9.68
C ARG A 204 -28.44 -22.64 -11.10
N GLU A 205 -29.02 -21.96 -12.09
CA GLU A 205 -28.57 -21.97 -13.49
C GLU A 205 -27.13 -21.45 -13.61
N VAL A 206 -26.82 -20.33 -12.95
CA VAL A 206 -25.45 -19.77 -12.89
C VAL A 206 -24.48 -20.70 -12.14
N ALA A 207 -24.92 -21.39 -11.09
CA ALA A 207 -24.10 -22.39 -10.40
C ALA A 207 -23.83 -23.63 -11.27
N GLN A 208 -24.85 -24.11 -11.99
CA GLN A 208 -24.74 -25.23 -12.93
C GLN A 208 -23.80 -24.90 -14.09
N LEU A 209 -24.02 -23.79 -14.79
CA LEU A 209 -23.16 -23.35 -15.90
C LEU A 209 -21.70 -23.13 -15.46
N ARG A 210 -21.47 -22.69 -14.22
CA ARG A 210 -20.12 -22.58 -13.64
C ARG A 210 -19.50 -23.96 -13.35
N ALA A 211 -20.29 -24.93 -12.89
CA ALA A 211 -19.81 -26.28 -12.65
C ALA A 211 -19.50 -27.02 -13.97
N GLU A 212 -20.35 -26.86 -14.99
CA GLU A 212 -20.16 -27.38 -16.34
C GLU A 212 -18.89 -26.79 -16.98
N ALA A 213 -18.77 -25.46 -17.03
CA ALA A 213 -17.58 -24.80 -17.57
C ALA A 213 -16.29 -25.12 -16.78
N ALA A 214 -16.39 -25.35 -15.46
CA ALA A 214 -15.25 -25.81 -14.67
C ALA A 214 -14.86 -27.26 -14.97
N ALA A 215 -15.83 -28.15 -15.21
CA ALA A 215 -15.60 -29.54 -15.60
C ALA A 215 -15.01 -29.64 -17.02
N GLU A 216 -15.55 -28.89 -17.99
CA GLU A 216 -14.97 -28.78 -19.33
C GLU A 216 -13.53 -28.23 -19.29
N SER A 217 -13.30 -27.17 -18.51
CA SER A 217 -11.97 -26.58 -18.34
C SER A 217 -11.00 -27.54 -17.63
N ALA A 218 -11.47 -28.42 -16.74
CA ALA A 218 -10.66 -29.47 -16.14
C ALA A 218 -10.33 -30.59 -17.14
N ALA A 219 -11.32 -31.06 -17.90
CA ALA A 219 -11.16 -32.10 -18.91
C ALA A 219 -10.17 -31.66 -20.02
N LEU A 220 -10.28 -30.43 -20.51
CA LEU A 220 -9.36 -29.85 -21.51
C LEU A 220 -7.92 -29.69 -20.96
N ARG A 221 -7.74 -29.42 -19.66
CA ARG A 221 -6.40 -29.43 -19.04
C ARG A 221 -5.84 -30.85 -18.97
N GLU A 222 -6.63 -31.81 -18.50
CA GLU A 222 -6.19 -33.20 -18.40
C GLU A 222 -5.88 -33.80 -19.78
N GLU A 223 -6.64 -33.42 -20.81
CA GLU A 223 -6.37 -33.78 -22.20
C GLU A 223 -5.06 -33.17 -22.71
N ALA A 224 -4.85 -31.86 -22.56
CA ALA A 224 -3.60 -31.21 -22.94
C ALA A 224 -2.38 -31.71 -22.14
N GLU A 225 -2.56 -32.05 -20.86
CA GLU A 225 -1.52 -32.68 -20.03
C GLU A 225 -1.21 -34.10 -20.51
N ARG A 226 -2.23 -34.90 -20.90
CA ARG A 226 -2.03 -36.22 -21.52
C ARG A 226 -1.29 -36.08 -22.86
N GLU A 227 -1.73 -35.22 -23.77
CA GLU A 227 -1.06 -35.00 -25.07
C GLU A 227 0.40 -34.51 -24.92
N SER A 228 0.65 -33.61 -23.96
CA SER A 228 1.99 -33.11 -23.66
C SER A 228 2.90 -34.20 -23.12
N ASN A 229 2.41 -35.05 -22.21
CA ASN A 229 3.16 -36.21 -21.71
C ASN A 229 3.42 -37.24 -22.83
N ASP A 230 2.42 -37.55 -23.66
CA ASP A 230 2.57 -38.43 -24.84
C ASP A 230 3.65 -37.91 -25.80
N LEU A 231 3.67 -36.60 -26.08
CA LEU A 231 4.69 -35.96 -26.91
C LEU A 231 6.08 -36.03 -26.25
N LEU A 232 6.17 -35.83 -24.94
CA LEU A 232 7.42 -35.97 -24.18
C LEU A 232 7.93 -37.41 -24.15
N GLU A 233 7.07 -38.42 -24.06
CA GLU A 233 7.50 -39.83 -24.13
C GLU A 233 7.92 -40.24 -25.54
N ARG A 234 7.20 -39.80 -26.58
CA ARG A 234 7.56 -40.04 -27.98
C ARG A 234 8.92 -39.40 -28.31
N THR A 235 9.11 -38.12 -27.97
CA THR A 235 10.39 -37.42 -28.20
C THR A 235 11.55 -37.96 -27.36
N ARG A 236 11.31 -38.37 -26.10
CA ARG A 236 12.33 -39.09 -25.30
C ARG A 236 12.72 -40.42 -25.94
N THR A 237 11.75 -41.18 -26.46
CA THR A 237 11.98 -42.48 -27.09
C THR A 237 12.76 -42.31 -28.40
N GLU A 238 12.41 -41.32 -29.21
CA GLU A 238 13.13 -40.98 -30.45
C GLU A 238 14.56 -40.48 -30.16
N ALA A 239 14.73 -39.57 -29.20
CA ALA A 239 16.05 -39.11 -28.76
C ALA A 239 16.91 -40.26 -28.20
N ALA A 240 16.32 -41.18 -27.44
CA ALA A 240 17.00 -42.39 -26.96
C ALA A 240 17.39 -43.31 -28.12
N ARG A 241 16.55 -43.44 -29.16
CA ARG A 241 16.87 -44.19 -30.38
C ARG A 241 18.04 -43.57 -31.12
N ILE A 242 18.02 -42.25 -31.35
CA ILE A 242 19.10 -41.50 -32.01
C ILE A 242 20.41 -41.63 -31.23
N VAL A 243 20.38 -41.53 -29.89
CA VAL A 243 21.57 -41.72 -29.05
C VAL A 243 22.07 -43.17 -29.07
N ALA A 244 21.18 -44.17 -29.14
CA ALA A 244 21.58 -45.57 -29.30
C ALA A 244 22.19 -45.86 -30.68
N GLU A 245 21.60 -45.31 -31.74
CA GLU A 245 22.05 -45.41 -33.13
C GLU A 245 23.41 -44.75 -33.31
N ALA A 246 23.61 -43.53 -32.79
CA ALA A 246 24.90 -42.84 -32.77
C ALA A 246 25.96 -43.58 -31.92
N LYS A 247 25.58 -44.20 -30.80
CA LYS A 247 26.49 -45.06 -30.01
C LYS A 247 26.88 -46.34 -30.75
N HIS A 248 25.96 -46.94 -31.51
CA HIS A 248 26.25 -48.10 -32.35
C HIS A 248 27.27 -47.74 -33.43
N GLN A 249 27.00 -46.68 -34.20
CA GLN A 249 27.90 -46.16 -35.23
C GLN A 249 29.29 -45.78 -34.65
N ALA A 250 29.33 -45.16 -33.46
CA ALA A 250 30.58 -44.84 -32.78
C ALA A 250 31.35 -46.09 -32.31
N ALA A 251 30.65 -47.14 -31.87
CA ALA A 251 31.25 -48.42 -31.50
C ALA A 251 31.75 -49.20 -32.73
N GLU A 252 31.01 -49.18 -33.84
CA GLU A 252 31.43 -49.74 -35.13
C GLU A 252 32.68 -49.02 -35.67
N ALA A 253 32.68 -47.68 -35.64
CA ALA A 253 33.85 -46.89 -36.04
C ALA A 253 35.06 -47.13 -35.13
N ALA A 254 34.85 -47.25 -33.80
CA ALA A 254 35.92 -47.59 -32.87
C ALA A 254 36.46 -49.01 -33.13
N ASN A 255 35.59 -50.00 -33.36
CA ASN A 255 35.98 -51.37 -33.68
C ASN A 255 36.70 -51.47 -35.04
N ALA A 256 36.29 -50.69 -36.03
CA ALA A 256 36.99 -50.57 -37.31
C ALA A 256 38.40 -50.00 -37.11
N VAL A 257 38.53 -48.90 -36.36
CA VAL A 257 39.85 -48.31 -36.04
C VAL A 257 40.72 -49.25 -35.21
N THR A 258 40.18 -50.02 -34.25
CA THR A 258 40.98 -51.03 -33.54
C THR A 258 41.40 -52.17 -34.47
N THR A 259 40.54 -52.60 -35.39
CA THR A 259 40.88 -53.61 -36.40
C THR A 259 41.98 -53.10 -37.33
N GLU A 260 41.88 -51.88 -37.86
CA GLU A 260 42.93 -51.24 -38.67
C GLU A 260 44.25 -51.08 -37.90
N LEU A 261 44.20 -50.72 -36.61
CA LEU A 261 45.37 -50.63 -35.75
C LEU A 261 45.99 -52.00 -35.46
N GLU A 262 45.20 -53.07 -35.34
CA GLU A 262 45.70 -54.44 -35.20
C GLU A 262 46.30 -54.97 -36.51
N ASP A 263 45.67 -54.68 -37.65
CA ASP A 263 46.18 -54.97 -38.99
C ASP A 263 47.52 -54.24 -39.23
N LEU A 264 47.60 -52.95 -38.88
CA LEU A 264 48.84 -52.15 -38.95
C LEU A 264 49.92 -52.69 -37.99
N ARG A 265 49.55 -53.10 -36.77
CA ARG A 265 50.48 -53.74 -35.82
C ARG A 265 50.96 -55.08 -36.33
N GLU A 266 50.13 -55.88 -36.99
CA GLU A 266 50.56 -57.17 -37.52
C GLU A 266 51.43 -57.00 -38.77
N ARG A 267 51.07 -56.07 -39.68
CA ARG A 267 51.93 -55.68 -40.80
C ARG A 267 53.30 -55.17 -40.30
N ALA A 268 53.33 -54.38 -39.23
CA ALA A 268 54.57 -53.92 -38.61
C ALA A 268 55.37 -55.05 -37.92
N ARG A 269 54.70 -56.01 -37.27
CA ARG A 269 55.35 -57.21 -36.70
C ARG A 269 55.94 -58.12 -37.77
N ARG A 270 55.22 -58.34 -38.87
CA ARG A 270 55.70 -59.11 -40.03
C ARG A 270 56.92 -58.42 -40.63
N ALA A 271 56.82 -57.12 -40.96
CA ALA A 271 57.95 -56.34 -41.46
C ALA A 271 59.17 -56.29 -40.49
N LEU A 272 58.94 -56.29 -39.17
CA LEU A 272 60.02 -56.41 -38.18
C LEU A 272 60.64 -57.82 -38.21
N SER A 273 59.84 -58.88 -38.26
CA SER A 273 60.32 -60.26 -38.37
C SER A 273 61.09 -60.50 -39.68
N ASP A 274 60.63 -59.90 -40.78
CA ASP A 274 61.28 -59.96 -42.08
C ASP A 274 62.63 -59.23 -42.02
N ALA A 275 62.68 -58.02 -41.43
CA ALA A 275 63.92 -57.26 -41.23
C ALA A 275 64.89 -57.92 -40.22
N GLU A 276 64.39 -58.61 -39.18
CA GLU A 276 65.20 -59.40 -38.25
C GLU A 276 65.82 -60.62 -38.94
N LEU A 277 65.09 -61.23 -39.88
CA LEU A 277 65.54 -62.35 -40.71
C LEU A 277 66.52 -61.90 -41.80
N GLU A 278 66.29 -60.76 -42.46
CA GLU A 278 67.28 -60.12 -43.34
C GLU A 278 68.55 -59.78 -42.55
N ALA A 279 68.43 -59.20 -41.36
CA ALA A 279 69.57 -58.92 -40.48
C ALA A 279 70.27 -60.20 -40.02
N ALA A 280 69.55 -61.32 -39.85
CA ALA A 280 70.15 -62.62 -39.57
C ALA A 280 70.92 -63.16 -40.77
N GLN A 281 70.36 -63.11 -41.98
CA GLN A 281 71.06 -63.48 -43.22
C GLN A 281 72.28 -62.58 -43.52
N ILE A 282 72.21 -61.29 -43.17
CA ILE A 282 73.35 -60.37 -43.28
C ILE A 282 74.43 -60.73 -42.25
N ARG A 283 74.06 -61.04 -41.00
CA ARG A 283 75.01 -61.53 -39.98
C ARG A 283 75.66 -62.84 -40.40
N GLU A 284 74.87 -63.83 -40.85
CA GLU A 284 75.35 -65.11 -41.36
C GLU A 284 76.27 -64.93 -42.58
N ARG A 285 75.95 -64.03 -43.52
CA ARG A 285 76.83 -63.70 -44.63
C ARG A 285 78.14 -63.07 -44.17
N VAL A 286 78.09 -62.12 -43.25
CA VAL A 286 79.29 -61.47 -42.67
C VAL A 286 80.13 -62.46 -41.87
N GLU A 287 79.51 -63.40 -41.17
CA GLU A 287 80.18 -64.46 -40.41
C GLU A 287 80.84 -65.50 -41.34
N ASN A 288 80.15 -65.92 -42.41
CA ASN A 288 80.73 -66.77 -43.46
C ASN A 288 81.87 -66.07 -44.20
N GLU A 289 81.71 -64.81 -44.63
CA GLU A 289 82.81 -64.05 -45.24
C GLU A 289 83.99 -63.83 -44.25
N ALA A 290 83.72 -63.69 -42.95
CA ALA A 290 84.75 -63.61 -41.92
C ALA A 290 85.46 -64.95 -41.72
N ALA A 291 84.73 -66.07 -41.78
CA ALA A 291 85.29 -67.42 -41.72
C ALA A 291 86.15 -67.73 -42.97
N GLU A 292 85.69 -67.40 -44.18
CA GLU A 292 86.50 -67.50 -45.40
C GLU A 292 87.78 -66.66 -45.30
N ARG A 293 87.68 -65.42 -44.82
CA ARG A 293 88.86 -64.56 -44.56
C ARG A 293 89.77 -65.16 -43.48
N HIS A 294 89.23 -65.84 -42.46
CA HIS A 294 90.01 -66.53 -41.43
C HIS A 294 90.74 -67.77 -41.94
N GLU A 295 90.12 -68.57 -42.81
CA GLU A 295 90.74 -69.74 -43.43
C GLU A 295 91.80 -69.34 -44.48
N VAL A 296 91.58 -68.25 -45.23
CA VAL A 296 92.63 -67.66 -46.08
C VAL A 296 93.82 -67.19 -45.23
N ALA A 297 93.57 -66.47 -44.13
CA ALA A 297 94.62 -66.03 -43.21
C ALA A 297 95.36 -67.22 -42.54
N ARG A 298 94.64 -68.31 -42.22
CA ARG A 298 95.26 -69.57 -41.76
C ARG A 298 96.19 -70.15 -42.80
N ALA A 299 95.71 -70.38 -44.03
CA ALA A 299 96.52 -70.96 -45.11
C ALA A 299 97.73 -70.08 -45.48
N GLU A 300 97.66 -68.77 -45.26
CA GLU A 300 98.80 -67.85 -45.41
C GLU A 300 99.78 -67.95 -44.22
N THR A 301 99.29 -68.02 -42.98
CA THR A 301 100.17 -68.25 -41.81
C THR A 301 100.81 -69.64 -41.79
N GLU A 302 100.12 -70.69 -42.24
CA GLU A 302 100.69 -72.04 -42.39
C GLU A 302 101.82 -72.06 -43.43
N ARG A 303 101.68 -71.33 -44.54
CA ARG A 303 102.79 -71.12 -45.50
C ARG A 303 103.99 -70.41 -44.86
N LEU A 304 103.75 -69.39 -44.04
CA LEU A 304 104.82 -68.67 -43.34
C LEU A 304 105.52 -69.55 -42.29
N VAL A 305 104.78 -70.43 -41.60
CA VAL A 305 105.36 -71.43 -40.69
C VAL A 305 106.20 -72.46 -41.45
N ALA A 306 105.70 -73.02 -42.55
CA ALA A 306 106.47 -73.98 -43.35
C ALA A 306 107.79 -73.38 -43.90
N ALA A 307 107.77 -72.11 -44.33
CA ALA A 307 108.98 -71.39 -44.74
C ALA A 307 109.95 -71.12 -43.56
N ALA A 308 109.42 -70.91 -42.35
CA ALA A 308 110.24 -70.77 -41.14
C ALA A 308 110.90 -72.09 -40.73
N GLU A 309 110.22 -73.24 -40.88
CA GLU A 309 110.78 -74.57 -40.64
C GLU A 309 111.90 -74.92 -41.63
N GLU A 310 111.75 -74.57 -42.91
CA GLU A 310 112.82 -74.74 -43.91
C GLU A 310 114.07 -73.91 -43.55
N HIS A 311 113.89 -72.65 -43.14
CA HIS A 311 114.99 -71.81 -42.66
C HIS A 311 115.59 -72.29 -41.32
N ALA A 312 114.82 -72.93 -40.44
CA ALA A 312 115.35 -73.54 -39.23
C ALA A 312 116.27 -74.73 -39.54
N ALA A 313 115.88 -75.60 -40.47
CA ALA A 313 116.70 -76.73 -40.92
C ALA A 313 118.00 -76.30 -41.63
N GLU A 314 118.01 -75.13 -42.29
CA GLU A 314 119.26 -74.50 -42.77
C GLU A 314 120.13 -73.97 -41.61
N ALA A 315 119.52 -73.37 -40.59
CA ALA A 315 120.23 -72.82 -39.44
C ALA A 315 120.93 -73.90 -38.61
N GLU A 316 120.29 -75.04 -38.35
CA GLU A 316 120.88 -76.17 -37.62
C GLU A 316 122.16 -76.69 -38.31
N LYS A 317 122.14 -76.82 -39.65
CA LYS A 317 123.33 -77.20 -40.43
C LYS A 317 124.47 -76.18 -40.32
N ARG A 318 124.17 -74.90 -40.16
CA ARG A 318 125.17 -73.83 -39.97
C ARG A 318 125.73 -73.83 -38.54
N VAL A 319 124.90 -74.10 -37.54
CA VAL A 319 125.33 -74.22 -36.12
C VAL A 319 126.26 -75.42 -35.91
N ALA A 320 125.98 -76.57 -36.54
CA ALA A 320 126.82 -77.77 -36.44
C ALA A 320 128.27 -77.53 -36.90
N VAL A 321 128.48 -76.76 -37.97
CA VAL A 321 129.82 -76.39 -38.47
C VAL A 321 130.49 -75.35 -37.57
N ALA A 322 129.73 -74.37 -37.07
CA ALA A 322 130.26 -73.33 -36.17
C ALA A 322 130.80 -73.89 -34.85
N LEU A 323 130.15 -74.91 -34.27
CA LEU A 323 130.62 -75.59 -33.06
C LEU A 323 131.99 -76.27 -33.26
N GLN A 324 132.24 -76.85 -34.44
CA GLN A 324 133.52 -77.49 -34.75
C GLN A 324 134.68 -76.48 -34.88
N GLN A 325 134.39 -75.23 -35.27
CA GLN A 325 135.39 -74.14 -35.28
C GLN A 325 135.58 -73.51 -33.89
N ALA A 326 134.54 -73.49 -33.05
CA ALA A 326 134.59 -72.88 -31.72
C ALA A 326 135.55 -73.59 -30.75
N ASP A 327 135.62 -74.92 -30.77
CA ASP A 327 136.58 -75.68 -29.93
C ASP A 327 138.04 -75.39 -30.32
N GLN A 328 138.33 -75.22 -31.62
CA GLN A 328 139.68 -74.91 -32.11
C GLN A 328 140.14 -73.51 -31.68
N VAL A 329 139.26 -72.51 -31.79
CA VAL A 329 139.52 -71.14 -31.30
C VAL A 329 139.75 -71.11 -29.79
N ARG A 330 139.12 -72.01 -29.01
CA ARG A 330 139.34 -72.10 -27.55
C ARG A 330 140.77 -72.54 -27.22
N THR A 331 141.31 -73.55 -27.92
CA THR A 331 142.71 -73.98 -27.75
C THR A 331 143.74 -72.90 -28.10
N GLU A 332 143.46 -72.07 -29.10
CA GLU A 332 144.34 -70.97 -29.49
C GLU A 332 144.25 -69.79 -28.49
N SER A 333 143.06 -69.53 -27.94
CA SER A 333 142.84 -68.50 -26.91
C SER A 333 143.54 -68.81 -25.57
N ASP A 334 143.55 -70.08 -25.15
CA ASP A 334 144.24 -70.56 -23.93
C ASP A 334 145.79 -70.48 -24.02
N ALA A 335 146.34 -70.27 -25.22
CA ALA A 335 147.74 -69.91 -25.41
C ALA A 335 147.94 -68.40 -25.26
N TYR A 336 147.15 -67.59 -25.97
CA TYR A 336 147.25 -66.13 -25.99
C TYR A 336 147.11 -65.48 -24.60
N ILE A 337 146.22 -66.00 -23.75
CA ILE A 337 146.03 -65.47 -22.38
C ILE A 337 147.30 -65.64 -21.50
N LYS A 338 148.13 -66.66 -21.75
CA LYS A 338 149.40 -66.85 -21.02
C LYS A 338 150.47 -65.83 -21.43
N GLU A 339 150.43 -65.37 -22.67
CA GLU A 339 151.31 -64.34 -23.20
C GLU A 339 150.92 -62.95 -22.66
N LEU A 340 149.62 -62.64 -22.68
CA LEU A 340 149.06 -61.38 -22.15
C LEU A 340 149.38 -61.16 -20.65
N VAL A 341 149.34 -62.22 -19.83
CA VAL A 341 149.66 -62.14 -18.40
C VAL A 341 151.17 -61.97 -18.13
N ALA A 342 152.04 -62.35 -19.07
CA ALA A 342 153.49 -62.16 -18.95
C ALA A 342 153.88 -60.70 -19.20
N ASP A 343 153.36 -60.07 -20.26
CA ASP A 343 153.67 -58.67 -20.59
C ASP A 343 153.01 -57.66 -19.64
N ALA A 344 151.81 -57.96 -19.13
CA ALA A 344 151.18 -57.14 -18.08
C ALA A 344 152.07 -56.98 -16.82
N ARG A 345 152.95 -57.95 -16.53
CA ARG A 345 153.93 -57.85 -15.43
C ARG A 345 155.13 -56.97 -15.79
N ARG A 346 155.69 -57.11 -16.99
CA ARG A 346 156.82 -56.27 -17.46
C ARG A 346 156.47 -54.77 -17.45
N THR A 347 155.25 -54.44 -17.87
CA THR A 347 154.76 -53.05 -17.88
C THR A 347 154.51 -52.51 -16.47
N ALA A 348 154.18 -53.36 -15.50
CA ALA A 348 154.12 -52.95 -14.09
C ALA A 348 155.52 -52.66 -13.53
N ASP A 349 156.51 -53.51 -13.85
CA ASP A 349 157.91 -53.31 -13.43
C ASP A 349 158.52 -52.02 -14.02
N SER A 350 158.22 -51.68 -15.28
CA SER A 350 158.71 -50.43 -15.89
C SER A 350 158.11 -49.17 -15.23
N ILE A 351 156.82 -49.19 -14.88
CA ILE A 351 156.16 -48.09 -14.16
C ILE A 351 156.76 -47.89 -12.75
N VAL A 352 157.15 -48.97 -12.07
CA VAL A 352 157.84 -48.90 -10.76
C VAL A 352 159.28 -48.39 -10.89
N ALA A 353 159.98 -48.75 -11.97
CA ALA A 353 161.32 -48.22 -12.24
C ALA A 353 161.28 -46.72 -12.55
N GLU A 354 160.38 -46.28 -13.43
CA GLU A 354 160.20 -44.87 -13.81
C GLU A 354 159.79 -44.00 -12.61
N ALA A 355 158.96 -44.52 -11.70
CA ALA A 355 158.60 -43.82 -10.46
C ALA A 355 159.78 -43.64 -9.48
N ARG A 356 160.86 -44.43 -9.59
CA ARG A 356 162.05 -44.33 -8.73
C ARG A 356 163.05 -43.31 -9.26
N THR A 357 163.46 -43.41 -10.52
CA THR A 357 164.35 -42.40 -11.11
C THR A 357 163.72 -41.02 -11.13
N PHE A 358 162.39 -40.93 -11.23
CA PHE A 358 161.70 -39.67 -11.06
C PHE A 358 161.93 -39.05 -9.67
N ALA A 359 161.93 -39.86 -8.60
CA ALA A 359 162.27 -39.41 -7.24
C ALA A 359 163.78 -39.12 -7.08
N ASP A 360 164.66 -39.91 -7.71
CA ASP A 360 166.12 -39.69 -7.67
C ASP A 360 166.51 -38.34 -8.31
N GLN A 361 165.91 -37.98 -9.45
CA GLN A 361 166.05 -36.64 -10.04
C GLN A 361 165.70 -35.56 -9.02
N THR A 362 164.68 -35.79 -8.19
CA THR A 362 164.23 -34.77 -7.26
C THR A 362 165.04 -34.66 -5.97
N VAL A 363 165.70 -35.73 -5.54
CA VAL A 363 166.74 -35.64 -4.51
C VAL A 363 167.97 -34.91 -5.07
N SER A 364 168.28 -35.08 -6.35
CA SER A 364 169.38 -34.36 -7.02
C SER A 364 169.12 -32.86 -7.17
N ASP A 365 167.89 -32.44 -7.51
CA ASP A 365 167.56 -31.01 -7.61
C ASP A 365 167.62 -30.31 -6.23
N ALA A 366 167.19 -30.99 -5.16
CA ALA A 366 167.39 -30.50 -3.79
C ALA A 366 168.87 -30.47 -3.36
N GLN A 367 169.71 -31.38 -3.88
CA GLN A 367 171.17 -31.30 -3.72
C GLN A 367 171.77 -30.11 -4.48
N ALA A 368 171.19 -29.68 -5.60
CA ALA A 368 171.61 -28.46 -6.28
C ALA A 368 171.35 -27.21 -5.41
N GLU A 369 170.21 -27.10 -4.73
CA GLU A 369 169.97 -26.05 -3.72
C GLU A 369 170.90 -26.18 -2.50
N ALA A 370 171.25 -27.42 -2.09
CA ALA A 370 172.20 -27.67 -1.00
C ALA A 370 173.65 -27.22 -1.33
N GLU A 371 174.10 -27.36 -2.58
CA GLU A 371 175.41 -26.81 -3.01
C GLU A 371 175.34 -25.33 -3.41
N GLN A 372 174.17 -24.81 -3.79
CA GLN A 372 173.95 -23.37 -3.92
C GLN A 372 174.03 -22.66 -2.56
N SER A 373 173.55 -23.31 -1.50
CA SER A 373 173.76 -22.86 -0.12
C SER A 373 175.19 -23.14 0.39
N ARG A 374 175.87 -24.23 0.00
CA ARG A 374 177.31 -24.40 0.32
C ARG A 374 178.21 -23.37 -0.35
N THR A 375 177.96 -22.99 -1.61
CA THR A 375 178.65 -21.88 -2.28
C THR A 375 178.23 -20.49 -1.76
N THR A 376 177.19 -20.42 -0.92
CA THR A 376 176.88 -19.23 -0.10
C THR A 376 177.72 -19.22 1.19
N ALA A 377 178.05 -20.39 1.75
CA ALA A 377 178.97 -20.52 2.89
C ALA A 377 180.46 -20.39 2.52
N GLU A 378 180.92 -20.93 1.39
CA GLU A 378 182.31 -20.77 0.94
C GLU A 378 182.61 -19.34 0.48
N ARG A 379 181.60 -18.57 0.02
CA ARG A 379 181.73 -17.12 -0.16
C ARG A 379 181.87 -16.35 1.16
N GLN A 380 181.48 -16.91 2.30
CA GLN A 380 181.80 -16.33 3.62
C GLN A 380 183.26 -16.64 4.03
N LEU A 381 183.89 -17.67 3.46
CA LEU A 381 185.34 -17.86 3.54
C LEU A 381 186.08 -16.86 2.63
N GLU A 382 185.53 -16.59 1.44
CA GLU A 382 185.92 -15.49 0.55
C GLU A 382 185.64 -14.09 1.15
N ASP A 383 184.89 -14.01 2.26
CA ASP A 383 184.74 -12.84 3.14
C ASP A 383 185.49 -12.94 4.49
N LEU A 384 186.37 -13.94 4.66
CA LEU A 384 187.44 -14.02 5.69
C LEU A 384 188.84 -13.65 5.14
N THR A 385 188.96 -13.54 3.81
CA THR A 385 189.31 -12.28 3.12
C THR A 385 190.06 -11.19 3.88
N ARG A 386 191.00 -10.52 3.19
CA ARG A 386 191.45 -9.14 3.47
C ARG A 386 192.00 -8.86 4.90
N ARG A 387 192.15 -9.88 5.75
CA ARG A 387 192.58 -9.78 7.16
C ARG A 387 193.97 -10.35 7.48
N HIS A 388 194.63 -11.04 6.54
CA HIS A 388 196.02 -11.49 6.74
C HIS A 388 196.96 -11.26 5.53
N ASP A 389 196.45 -11.06 4.31
CA ASP A 389 197.23 -10.37 3.27
C ASP A 389 197.61 -8.94 3.70
N SER A 390 196.92 -8.38 4.71
CA SER A 390 197.26 -7.14 5.39
C SER A 390 198.43 -7.25 6.39
N ILE A 391 199.11 -8.41 6.49
CA ILE A 391 200.47 -8.53 7.05
C ILE A 391 201.48 -8.83 5.91
N ASN A 392 201.15 -8.40 4.69
CA ASN A 392 202.17 -8.08 3.70
C ASN A 392 203.11 -6.99 4.22
N SER A 393 204.40 -7.16 3.96
CA SER A 393 205.26 -6.07 3.48
C SER A 393 205.33 -4.79 4.35
N TYR A 394 205.31 -4.95 5.68
CA TYR A 394 205.96 -3.99 6.58
C TYR A 394 207.11 -4.66 7.34
N LEU A 395 208.19 -4.91 6.59
CA LEU A 395 209.53 -5.25 7.06
C LEU A 395 209.60 -6.68 7.69
N GLU A 396 210.21 -7.72 7.11
CA GLU A 396 211.33 -7.87 6.14
C GLU A 396 212.65 -7.21 6.59
N GLU A 397 212.59 -6.17 7.42
CA GLU A 397 213.75 -5.35 7.78
C GLU A 397 213.60 -4.78 9.21
N LEU A 398 213.57 -5.68 10.21
CA LEU A 398 214.08 -5.56 11.60
C LEU A 398 213.51 -6.73 12.44
N ARG A 399 214.31 -7.73 12.85
CA ARG A 399 215.15 -7.69 14.08
C ARG A 399 214.34 -7.65 15.39
N GLY A 400 213.68 -8.76 15.73
CA GLY A 400 213.03 -9.06 17.02
C GLY A 400 212.46 -10.49 16.94
N LEU A 401 212.71 -11.48 17.80
CA LEU A 401 212.98 -11.53 19.25
C LEU A 401 211.73 -11.12 20.09
N LEU A 402 211.14 -12.11 20.80
CA LEU A 402 209.83 -12.13 21.47
C LEU A 402 208.61 -12.12 20.49
N GLY A 403 207.44 -12.69 20.81
CA GLY A 403 207.09 -13.58 21.94
C GLY A 403 205.57 -13.74 22.21
N THR A 404 205.19 -14.81 22.94
CA THR A 404 204.02 -14.97 23.85
C THR A 404 202.54 -14.86 23.39
N GLU A 405 201.86 -16.03 23.32
CA GLU A 405 200.54 -16.46 23.91
C GLU A 405 199.15 -15.72 23.72
N LYS A 406 198.05 -16.55 23.77
CA LYS A 406 196.57 -16.29 24.04
C LYS A 406 195.64 -15.81 22.88
N ALA A 407 194.29 -15.99 22.84
CA ALA A 407 193.29 -16.97 23.38
C ALA A 407 191.80 -16.72 22.88
N ALA A 408 190.87 -17.72 22.91
CA ALA A 408 189.35 -17.72 22.78
C ALA A 408 188.64 -17.52 21.39
N ASP A 409 187.32 -17.74 21.07
CA ASP A 409 186.15 -18.64 21.42
C ASP A 409 184.86 -18.24 20.55
N ALA A 410 183.65 -18.87 20.41
CA ALA A 410 183.07 -20.26 20.40
C ALA A 410 181.51 -20.33 20.04
N ILE A 411 180.90 -21.54 19.88
CA ILE A 411 179.43 -22.01 19.94
C ILE A 411 178.39 -21.87 18.69
N PRO A 412 177.22 -22.64 18.52
CA PRO A 412 176.88 -23.49 17.27
C PRO A 412 175.37 -23.78 16.71
N VAL A 413 175.16 -24.59 15.58
CA VAL A 413 174.01 -25.58 15.14
C VAL A 413 172.99 -25.45 13.87
N ALA A 414 173.06 -26.37 12.82
CA ALA A 414 172.14 -27.31 11.95
C ALA A 414 170.82 -27.13 10.99
N THR A 415 170.65 -28.05 9.94
CA THR A 415 169.47 -28.84 9.24
C THR A 415 168.48 -28.49 7.99
N VAL A 416 168.43 -29.34 6.87
CA VAL A 416 167.32 -30.17 6.10
C VAL A 416 166.27 -29.77 4.90
N ASP A 417 166.08 -30.66 3.83
CA ASP A 417 164.94 -31.11 2.82
C ASP A 417 164.44 -30.54 1.39
N ALA A 418 163.45 -31.19 0.63
CA ALA A 418 163.27 -31.32 -0.90
C ALA A 418 161.95 -31.01 -1.84
N PRO A 419 161.07 -31.92 -2.45
CA PRO A 419 160.86 -32.21 -3.97
C PRO A 419 159.44 -32.40 -4.79
N SER A 420 159.30 -32.25 -6.19
CA SER A 420 158.64 -33.18 -7.29
C SER A 420 157.82 -32.71 -8.62
N GLY A 421 157.84 -33.43 -9.82
CA GLY A 421 156.87 -33.38 -11.03
C GLY A 421 157.14 -33.96 -12.53
N ARG A 422 156.19 -34.66 -13.26
CA ARG A 422 156.27 -35.56 -14.53
C ARG A 422 155.70 -35.09 -15.94
N SER A 423 155.93 -35.78 -17.10
CA SER A 423 154.99 -35.84 -18.31
C SER A 423 155.20 -36.89 -19.48
N GLY A 424 154.12 -37.27 -20.22
CA GLY A 424 154.02 -38.06 -21.50
C GLY A 424 152.57 -38.64 -21.75
N GLY A 425 152.05 -39.21 -22.87
CA GLY A 425 152.37 -39.39 -24.33
C GLY A 425 152.16 -40.86 -24.83
N THR A 426 151.69 -41.32 -26.04
CA THR A 426 150.94 -40.90 -27.30
C THR A 426 150.67 -42.21 -28.16
N ALA A 427 149.88 -42.40 -29.25
CA ALA A 427 148.65 -41.82 -29.88
C ALA A 427 148.13 -42.71 -31.11
N SER A 428 146.97 -42.38 -31.74
CA SER A 428 146.44 -42.75 -33.12
C SER A 428 145.33 -43.83 -33.42
N ALA A 429 144.24 -43.35 -34.06
CA ALA A 429 143.45 -43.92 -35.20
C ALA A 429 142.29 -44.96 -35.09
N GLU A 430 141.06 -44.44 -34.84
CA GLU A 430 139.80 -44.59 -35.65
C GLU A 430 139.04 -45.94 -35.87
N PRO A 431 137.70 -45.91 -36.18
CA PRO A 431 136.76 -46.77 -35.45
C PRO A 431 135.70 -47.56 -36.27
N ARG A 432 134.92 -48.41 -35.57
CA ARG A 432 133.47 -48.70 -35.79
C ARG A 432 132.92 -49.71 -34.77
N SER A 433 131.88 -49.37 -33.98
CA SER A 433 130.72 -50.25 -33.69
C SER A 433 129.61 -49.60 -32.84
N ALA A 434 128.36 -49.75 -33.31
CA ALA A 434 127.11 -50.09 -32.59
C ALA A 434 126.60 -49.38 -31.30
N ALA A 435 125.32 -49.71 -31.00
CA ALA A 435 124.56 -49.53 -29.75
C ALA A 435 124.08 -48.11 -29.38
N SER A 436 122.91 -47.91 -28.76
CA SER A 436 121.70 -48.76 -28.59
C SER A 436 120.52 -47.94 -28.04
N SER A 437 119.29 -48.51 -28.05
CA SER A 437 118.15 -48.27 -27.13
C SER A 437 117.57 -46.84 -26.93
N GLU A 438 116.23 -46.69 -27.01
CA GLU A 438 115.33 -46.31 -25.88
C GLU A 438 113.84 -46.27 -26.35
N SER A 439 112.90 -45.72 -25.56
CA SER A 439 111.44 -46.00 -25.53
C SER A 439 110.55 -44.72 -25.76
N PRO A 440 109.25 -44.60 -25.33
CA PRO A 440 108.06 -45.18 -25.98
C PRO A 440 106.77 -44.28 -26.10
N GLN A 441 105.70 -44.87 -26.66
CA GLN A 441 104.23 -44.66 -26.40
C GLN A 441 103.40 -43.49 -27.02
N PRO A 442 102.03 -43.60 -27.10
CA PRO A 442 101.12 -42.77 -27.92
C PRO A 442 99.90 -42.13 -27.17
N ALA A 443 98.94 -41.50 -27.88
CA ALA A 443 97.60 -41.13 -27.38
C ALA A 443 96.49 -40.94 -28.46
N SER A 444 95.22 -40.94 -28.02
CA SER A 444 93.94 -40.61 -28.72
C SER A 444 93.07 -39.77 -27.72
N PRO A 445 91.69 -39.62 -27.76
CA PRO A 445 90.62 -39.85 -28.75
C PRO A 445 89.48 -38.74 -28.82
N LEU A 446 88.43 -38.98 -29.65
CA LEU A 446 86.95 -38.68 -29.55
C LEU A 446 86.33 -37.39 -28.92
N ASP A 447 85.29 -36.80 -29.56
CA ASP A 447 84.05 -36.23 -28.94
C ASP A 447 82.83 -36.04 -29.92
N GLN A 448 81.77 -35.24 -29.62
CA GLN A 448 80.34 -35.58 -29.89
C GLN A 448 79.28 -34.44 -30.14
N THR A 449 78.30 -34.69 -31.03
CA THR A 449 76.86 -34.21 -31.01
C THR A 449 76.52 -32.69 -31.25
N PRO A 450 75.28 -32.12 -31.02
CA PRO A 450 74.15 -32.14 -31.98
C PRO A 450 73.30 -30.82 -32.16
N ALA A 451 72.19 -30.92 -32.95
CA ALA A 451 70.85 -30.24 -32.81
C ALA A 451 70.46 -28.90 -33.52
N GLN A 452 69.16 -28.80 -33.87
CA GLN A 452 68.38 -27.61 -34.32
C GLN A 452 66.89 -27.76 -33.90
N ARG A 453 66.23 -26.78 -33.24
CA ARG A 453 65.30 -25.68 -33.70
C ARG A 453 63.94 -26.10 -34.34
N ALA A 454 62.83 -25.32 -34.29
CA ALA A 454 62.23 -24.40 -33.28
C ALA A 454 60.93 -23.67 -33.81
N ARG A 455 59.83 -23.66 -33.01
CA ARG A 455 58.65 -22.69 -32.99
C ARG A 455 57.87 -22.44 -34.34
N ALA A 456 56.74 -21.72 -34.46
CA ALA A 456 55.90 -20.87 -33.58
C ALA A 456 54.42 -20.71 -34.08
N ALA A 457 53.50 -20.26 -33.19
CA ALA A 457 52.35 -19.33 -33.42
C ALA A 457 51.16 -19.68 -34.37
N SER A 458 49.96 -19.04 -34.37
CA SER A 458 49.14 -18.34 -33.33
C SER A 458 47.75 -17.87 -33.88
N ALA A 459 46.77 -17.63 -32.98
CA ALA A 459 45.74 -16.53 -32.97
C ALA A 459 44.31 -16.66 -33.58
N GLN A 460 43.41 -15.80 -33.01
CA GLN A 460 42.10 -15.25 -33.47
C GLN A 460 40.79 -16.11 -33.42
N SER A 461 39.55 -15.56 -33.38
CA SER A 461 38.89 -14.41 -32.66
C SER A 461 37.45 -14.12 -33.22
N ALA A 462 36.65 -13.25 -32.56
CA ALA A 462 35.31 -12.69 -32.96
C ALA A 462 34.09 -13.66 -32.82
N GLU A 463 32.91 -13.30 -32.24
CA GLU A 463 31.87 -12.24 -32.52
C GLU A 463 30.99 -12.60 -33.76
N GLU A 464 29.67 -12.37 -33.86
CA GLU A 464 28.57 -11.73 -33.10
C GLU A 464 27.25 -12.51 -33.44
N GLY A 465 26.14 -12.57 -32.66
CA GLY A 465 25.15 -11.51 -32.40
C GLY A 465 23.70 -11.94 -32.81
N THR A 466 22.69 -11.10 -32.54
CA THR A 466 21.25 -11.18 -32.98
C THR A 466 20.22 -11.97 -32.13
N SER A 467 19.09 -11.30 -31.82
CA SER A 467 17.77 -11.81 -31.37
C SER A 467 16.67 -11.07 -32.16
N PRO A 468 15.37 -11.50 -32.21
CA PRO A 468 14.37 -10.98 -31.23
C PRO A 468 13.05 -11.81 -31.02
N THR A 469 12.23 -11.42 -30.03
CA THR A 469 10.72 -11.51 -29.93
C THR A 469 10.00 -12.88 -30.07
N ASP A 470 8.82 -13.15 -29.47
CA ASP A 470 7.61 -12.31 -29.31
C ASP A 470 6.66 -12.78 -28.15
N GLU A 471 5.42 -12.26 -28.12
CA GLU A 471 4.18 -12.66 -27.39
C GLU A 471 3.94 -12.19 -25.94
N THR A 472 3.02 -11.21 -25.79
CA THR A 472 1.71 -11.30 -25.08
C THR A 472 0.97 -9.95 -25.26
N ALA A 473 -0.25 -9.87 -25.82
CA ALA A 473 -1.57 -10.25 -25.29
C ALA A 473 -2.03 -9.39 -24.07
N THR A 474 -3.28 -8.92 -23.90
CA THR A 474 -4.51 -8.90 -24.73
C THR A 474 -5.62 -8.08 -24.01
N THR A 475 -6.63 -7.55 -24.72
CA THR A 475 -7.95 -7.09 -24.15
C THR A 475 -7.95 -5.81 -23.28
N ARG A 476 -9.03 -5.00 -23.12
CA ARG A 476 -10.26 -4.69 -23.91
C ARG A 476 -11.05 -3.60 -23.15
N ALA A 477 -11.50 -2.54 -23.83
CA ALA A 477 -12.60 -1.66 -23.40
C ALA A 477 -13.20 -0.98 -24.63
#